data_AF-A0ABD4S5P5-F1
#
_entry.id   AF-A0ABD4S5P5-F1
#
_cell.length_a   1.000
_cell.length_b   1.000
_cell.length_c   1.000
_cell.angle_alpha   90.00
_cell.angle_beta   90.00
_cell.angle_gamma   90.00
#
_symmetry.space_group_name_H-M   'P 1'
#
loop_
_entity.id
_entity.type
_entity.pdbx_description
1 polymer ?
#
loop_
_entity_poly.entity_id
_entity_poly.type
_entity_poly.pdbx_seq_one_letter_code
_entity_poly.pdbx_strand_id
1 'polypeptide(L)' 'MDDFSKLKNLYEDGYRCIYHNCVDNNYTIYLKNFYTEGTETVELSSESDFSQFKDYIDGLRMS' A
#
# COMPACT_ATOMS: atom_id res chain seq x y z
N MET A 1 6.17 13.28 -5.56
CA MET A 1 5.03 13.02 -4.67
C MET A 1 5.42 11.74 -3.96
N ASP A 2 5.55 11.77 -2.65
CA ASP A 2 6.07 10.65 -1.87
C ASP A 2 5.17 9.41 -2.07
N ASP A 3 5.76 8.27 -2.46
CA ASP A 3 5.01 7.06 -2.83
C ASP A 3 4.20 6.52 -1.64
N PHE A 4 4.68 6.77 -0.42
CA PHE A 4 3.95 6.51 0.81
C PHE A 4 2.67 7.37 0.94
N SER A 5 2.73 8.64 0.55
CA SER A 5 1.55 9.54 0.55
C SER A 5 0.48 9.06 -0.44
N LYS A 6 0.89 8.48 -1.59
CA LYS A 6 -0.05 7.87 -2.55
C LYS A 6 -0.78 6.67 -1.93
N LEU A 7 -0.06 5.78 -1.22
CA LEU A 7 -0.65 4.62 -0.55
C LEU A 7 -1.68 5.03 0.51
N LYS A 8 -1.36 6.05 1.31
CA LYS A 8 -2.28 6.56 2.32
C LYS A 8 -3.59 7.07 1.70
N ASN A 9 -3.50 7.89 0.65
CA ASN A 9 -4.68 8.41 -0.04
C ASN A 9 -5.54 7.28 -0.62
N LEU A 10 -4.93 6.27 -1.24
CA LEU A 10 -5.67 5.10 -1.75
C LEU A 10 -6.40 4.35 -0.64
N TYR A 11 -5.80 4.22 0.55
CA TYR A 11 -6.45 3.62 1.71
C TYR A 11 -7.65 4.44 2.22
N GLU A 12 -7.53 5.77 2.22
CA GLU A 12 -8.63 6.70 2.53
C GLU A 12 -9.77 6.59 1.50
N ASP A 13 -9.43 6.38 0.22
CA ASP A 13 -10.39 6.13 -0.88
C ASP A 13 -11.02 4.72 -0.86
N GLY A 14 -10.68 3.89 0.13
CA GLY A 14 -11.28 2.57 0.33
C GLY A 14 -10.55 1.41 -0.36
N TYR A 15 -9.39 1.65 -0.97
CA TYR A 15 -8.54 0.56 -1.44
C TYR A 15 -7.92 -0.21 -0.28
N ARG A 16 -7.71 -1.51 -0.47
CA ARG A 16 -7.03 -2.39 0.48
C ARG A 16 -5.96 -3.21 -0.22
N CYS A 17 -4.82 -3.40 0.44
CA CYS A 17 -3.79 -4.30 -0.03
C CYS A 17 -4.31 -5.74 -0.06
N ILE A 18 -4.18 -6.38 -1.21
CA ILE A 18 -4.55 -7.79 -1.42
C ILE A 18 -3.33 -8.68 -1.59
N TYR A 19 -2.21 -8.10 -2.01
CA TYR A 19 -0.95 -8.82 -2.22
C TYR A 19 0.21 -7.82 -2.25
N HIS A 20 1.38 -8.26 -1.81
CA HIS A 20 2.62 -7.52 -2.00
C HIS A 20 3.78 -8.47 -2.32
N ASN A 21 4.73 -7.97 -3.08
CA ASN A 21 5.93 -8.65 -3.57
C ASN A 21 7.16 -7.80 -3.24
N CYS A 22 8.32 -8.42 -3.04
CA CYS A 22 9.62 -7.74 -3.02
C CYS A 22 10.61 -8.46 -3.94
N VAL A 23 11.16 -7.74 -4.93
CA VAL A 23 12.20 -8.22 -5.85
C VAL A 23 13.28 -7.16 -5.94
N ASP A 24 14.55 -7.53 -5.69
CA ASP A 24 15.70 -6.62 -5.77
C ASP A 24 15.51 -5.29 -5.01
N ASN A 25 15.00 -5.37 -3.77
CA ASN A 25 14.64 -4.23 -2.91
C ASN A 25 13.55 -3.29 -3.46
N ASN A 26 12.85 -3.69 -4.52
CA ASN A 26 11.65 -3.01 -4.98
C ASN A 26 10.41 -3.77 -4.50
N TYR A 27 9.56 -3.07 -3.76
CA TYR A 27 8.33 -3.59 -3.20
C TYR A 27 7.17 -3.20 -4.12
N THR A 28 6.47 -4.19 -4.67
CA THR A 28 5.24 -3.97 -5.43
C THR A 28 4.04 -4.29 -4.57
N ILE A 29 3.14 -3.33 -4.41
CA ILE A 29 1.93 -3.43 -3.61
C ILE A 29 0.72 -3.39 -4.54
N TYR A 30 -0.13 -4.41 -4.43
CA TYR A 30 -1.34 -4.55 -5.21
C TYR A 30 -2.56 -4.25 -4.36
N LEU A 31 -3.36 -3.30 -4.82
CA LEU A 31 -4.51 -2.73 -4.10
C LEU A 31 -5.79 -3.01 -4.87
N LYS A 32 -6.87 -3.32 -4.13
CA LYS A 32 -8.22 -3.50 -4.65
C LYS A 32 -9.19 -2.63 -3.86
N ASN A 33 -10.07 -1.93 -4.56
CA ASN A 33 -11.28 -1.36 -3.99
C ASN A 33 -12.45 -2.31 -4.29
N PHE A 34 -13.06 -2.89 -3.25
CA PHE A 34 -14.14 -3.87 -3.39
C PHE A 34 -15.52 -3.24 -3.62
N TYR A 35 -15.64 -1.90 -3.51
CA TYR A 35 -16.88 -1.19 -3.79
C TYR A 35 -16.95 -0.74 -5.24
N THR A 36 -15.84 -0.22 -5.76
CA THR A 36 -15.75 0.29 -7.14
C THR A 36 -15.18 -0.72 -8.12
N GLU A 37 -14.71 -1.87 -7.62
CA GLU A 37 -13.93 -2.86 -8.36
C GLU A 37 -12.59 -2.34 -8.92
N GLY A 38 -12.15 -1.14 -8.52
CA GLY A 38 -10.89 -0.54 -8.96
C GLY A 38 -9.64 -1.28 -8.46
N THR A 39 -8.57 -1.26 -9.24
CA THR A 39 -7.27 -1.87 -8.89
C THR A 39 -6.15 -0.88 -9.08
N GLU A 40 -5.21 -0.83 -8.15
CA GLU A 40 -4.05 0.05 -8.21
C GLU A 40 -2.77 -0.72 -7.88
N THR A 41 -1.65 -0.31 -8.49
CA THR A 41 -0.32 -0.84 -8.20
C THR A 41 0.58 0.29 -7.78
N VAL A 42 1.29 0.10 -6.67
CA VAL A 42 2.28 1.05 -6.16
C VAL A 42 3.61 0.33 -5.98
N GLU A 43 4.68 0.95 -6.43
CA GLU A 43 6.04 0.47 -6.26
C GLU A 43 6.75 1.36 -5.25
N LEU A 44 7.44 0.74 -4.30
CA LEU A 44 8.33 1.40 -3.35
C LEU A 44 9.74 0.88 -3.57
N SER A 45 10.70 1.78 -3.74
CA SER A 45 12.12 1.43 -3.90
C SER A 45 12.93 1.53 -2.59
N SER A 46 12.23 1.79 -1.48
CA SER A 46 12.80 2.04 -0.16
C SER A 46 12.20 1.08 0.86
N GLU A 47 13.05 0.36 1.58
CA GLU A 47 12.64 -0.50 2.70
C GLU A 47 11.98 0.32 3.82
N SER A 48 12.44 1.57 4.05
CA SER A 48 11.84 2.47 5.02
C SER A 48 10.38 2.77 4.70
N ASP A 49 10.07 3.05 3.43
CA ASP A 49 8.72 3.41 3.00
C ASP A 49 7.79 2.19 3.11
N PHE A 50 8.32 1.00 2.81
CA PHE A 50 7.59 -0.25 2.99
C PHE A 50 7.35 -0.57 4.46
N SER A 51 8.31 -0.31 5.35
CA SER A 51 8.13 -0.47 6.81
C SER A 51 7.05 0.46 7.33
N GLN A 52 7.09 1.74 6.95
CA GLN A 52 6.05 2.72 7.33
C GLN A 52 4.67 2.31 6.82
N PHE A 53 4.59 1.75 5.61
CA PHE A 53 3.36 1.19 5.06
C PHE A 53 2.82 0.02 5.88
N LYS A 54 3.69 -0.92 6.29
CA LYS A 54 3.26 -2.03 7.16
C LYS A 54 2.73 -1.53 8.50
N ASP A 55 3.47 -0.64 9.16
CA ASP A 55 3.07 -0.08 10.46
C ASP A 55 1.71 0.62 10.36
N TYR A 56 1.46 1.35 9.27
CA TYR A 56 0.18 1.99 9.00
C TYR A 56 -0.97 0.97 8.88
N ILE A 57 -0.79 -0.10 8.11
CA ILE A 57 -1.83 -1.14 7.94
C ILE A 57 -2.09 -1.89 9.25
N ASP A 58 -1.03 -2.22 9.99
CA ASP A 58 -1.15 -2.95 11.25
C ASP A 58 -1.87 -2.10 12.30
N GLY A 59 -1.64 -0.79 12.32
CA GLY A 59 -2.39 0.16 13.14
C GLY A 59 -3.89 0.19 12.82
N LEU A 60 -4.28 0.06 11.55
CA LEU A 60 -5.69 0.00 11.12
C LEU A 60 -6.39 -1.30 11.52
N ARG A 61 -5.66 -2.39 11.71
CA ARG A 61 -6.23 -3.69 12.13
C ARG A 61 -6.58 -3.73 13.62
N MET A 62 -5.97 -2.85 14.42
CA MET A 62 -6.14 -2.80 15.87
C MET A 62 -7.19 -1.77 16.32
N SER A 63 -7.85 -1.07 15.39
CA SER A 63 -8.93 -0.10 15.63
C SER A 63 -10.30 -0.64 15.22
#